data_AF-Q7P324-F1
#
_entry.id   AF-Q7P324-F1
#
_cell.length_a   1.000
_cell.length_b   1.000
_cell.length_c   1.000
_cell.angle_alpha   90.00
_cell.angle_beta   90.00
_cell.angle_gamma   90.00
#
_symmetry.space_group_name_H-M   'P 1'
#
loop_
_entity.id
_entity.type
_entity.pdbx_description
1 polymer ?
#
loop_
_entity_poly.entity_id
_entity_poly.type
_entity_poly.pdbx_seq_one_letter_code
_entity_poly.pdbx_strand_id
1 'polypeptide(L)'
;MTINSVILAKEKGFKGIVVPYENRNEASLIDGVDIVAVKNISDVINFIENGVKLEFEKINLVKTEEDILDFSDVKGQYFAKRAMEISAAGGHNILLIGSPGSGKSMLAKRMIGILPEMTESEIIESTKIYSVAGELSEKNPIISKRPMRMPHHSTTLAAMVGGGKKALPGEISLASNGILILDEMSEFKHSVLEALRQPLEDGYVSITRAMYRVEFRSNFILVGTSNPCPCGHLYEGNCKCSATEIERYTKKLSGPILDRID
;
A
#
# COMPACT_ATOMS: atom_id res chain seq x y z
N MET A 1 15.02 4.30 -7.88
CA MET A 1 15.46 3.88 -9.23
C MET A 1 16.45 2.72 -9.19
N THR A 2 17.26 2.60 -8.13
CA THR A 2 18.37 1.64 -8.06
C THR A 2 17.91 0.19 -8.04
N ILE A 3 16.83 -0.13 -7.33
CA ILE A 3 16.33 -1.51 -7.24
C ILE A 3 15.97 -2.06 -8.62
N ASN A 4 15.35 -1.24 -9.46
CA ASN A 4 14.97 -1.64 -10.82
C ASN A 4 16.20 -1.90 -11.70
N SER A 5 17.24 -1.08 -11.56
CA SER A 5 18.50 -1.29 -12.28
C SER A 5 19.20 -2.58 -11.83
N VAL A 6 19.17 -2.90 -10.54
CA VAL A 6 19.76 -4.13 -9.99
C VAL A 6 19.00 -5.38 -10.46
N ILE A 7 17.66 -5.31 -10.53
CA ILE A 7 16.83 -6.40 -11.10
C ILE A 7 17.16 -6.63 -12.55
N LEU A 8 17.20 -5.55 -13.33
CA LEU A 8 17.54 -5.65 -14.74
C LEU A 8 18.94 -6.23 -14.92
N ALA A 9 19.89 -5.85 -14.05
CA ALA A 9 21.23 -6.39 -14.06
C ALA A 9 21.23 -7.92 -13.86
N LYS A 10 20.43 -8.41 -12.89
CA LYS A 10 20.22 -9.83 -12.62
C LYS A 10 19.58 -10.56 -13.80
N GLU A 11 18.47 -10.03 -14.32
CA GLU A 11 17.73 -10.62 -15.46
C GLU A 11 18.58 -10.73 -16.72
N LYS A 12 19.49 -9.77 -16.93
CA LYS A 12 20.42 -9.77 -18.06
C LYS A 12 21.69 -10.58 -17.80
N GLY A 13 21.85 -11.18 -16.62
CA GLY A 13 23.00 -12.02 -16.27
C GLY A 13 24.30 -11.25 -16.08
N PHE A 14 24.24 -9.96 -15.71
CA PHE A 14 25.44 -9.20 -15.36
C PHE A 14 26.03 -9.68 -14.03
N LYS A 15 27.36 -9.67 -13.93
CA LYS A 15 28.07 -10.06 -12.70
C LYS A 15 27.78 -9.12 -11.53
N GLY A 16 27.65 -7.83 -11.80
CA GLY A 16 27.52 -6.81 -10.77
C GLY A 16 27.08 -5.46 -11.32
N ILE A 17 26.77 -4.54 -10.41
CA ILE A 17 26.34 -3.17 -10.70
C ILE A 17 27.01 -2.17 -9.77
N VAL A 18 27.41 -1.02 -10.32
CA VAL A 18 27.94 0.12 -9.57
C VAL A 18 26.79 1.06 -9.22
N VAL A 19 26.66 1.42 -7.95
CA VAL A 19 25.57 2.26 -7.44
C VAL A 19 26.09 3.36 -6.52
N PRO A 20 25.42 4.53 -6.44
CA PRO A 20 25.71 5.52 -5.41
C PRO A 20 25.65 4.92 -4.01
N TYR A 21 26.55 5.34 -3.12
CA TYR A 21 26.67 4.80 -1.76
C TYR A 21 25.38 4.97 -0.95
N GLU A 22 24.63 6.05 -1.19
CA GLU A 22 23.33 6.34 -0.57
C GLU A 22 22.30 5.25 -0.91
N ASN A 23 22.42 4.61 -2.07
CA ASN A 23 21.48 3.61 -2.57
C ASN A 23 21.92 2.15 -2.31
N ARG A 24 23.06 1.95 -1.63
CA ARG A 24 23.61 0.61 -1.34
C ARG A 24 22.60 -0.32 -0.66
N ASN A 25 21.75 0.26 0.19
CA ASN A 25 20.72 -0.43 0.97
C ASN A 25 19.64 -1.02 0.05
N GLU A 26 19.10 -0.20 -0.86
CA GLU A 26 18.12 -0.61 -1.87
C GLU A 26 18.70 -1.69 -2.81
N ALA A 27 19.98 -1.54 -3.18
CA ALA A 27 20.67 -2.50 -4.04
C ALA A 27 20.96 -3.84 -3.34
N SER A 28 21.16 -3.82 -2.02
CA SER A 28 21.48 -5.01 -1.24
C SER A 28 20.31 -5.99 -1.04
N LEU A 29 19.08 -5.57 -1.38
CA LEU A 29 17.87 -6.39 -1.33
C LEU A 29 17.87 -7.56 -2.30
N ILE A 30 18.73 -7.54 -3.32
CA ILE A 30 18.67 -8.49 -4.42
C ILE A 30 19.90 -9.36 -4.39
N ASP A 31 19.69 -10.62 -4.06
CA ASP A 31 20.75 -11.61 -4.13
C ASP A 31 21.06 -12.03 -5.57
N GLY A 32 22.31 -12.43 -5.79
CA GLY A 32 22.81 -12.93 -7.08
C GLY A 32 23.42 -11.88 -8.01
N VAL A 33 23.63 -10.65 -7.54
CA VAL A 33 24.36 -9.60 -8.26
C VAL A 33 25.37 -8.93 -7.32
N ASP A 34 26.63 -8.79 -7.75
CA ASP A 34 27.64 -8.08 -6.97
C ASP A 34 27.32 -6.57 -6.93
N ILE A 35 27.20 -5.99 -5.74
CA ILE A 35 26.97 -4.56 -5.57
C ILE A 35 28.29 -3.86 -5.27
N VAL A 36 28.60 -2.81 -6.05
CA VAL A 36 29.75 -1.93 -5.82
C VAL A 36 29.22 -0.53 -5.49
N ALA A 37 29.24 -0.17 -4.21
CA ALA A 37 28.82 1.13 -3.74
C ALA A 37 29.97 2.15 -3.87
N VAL A 38 29.68 3.34 -4.39
CA VAL A 38 30.68 4.41 -4.61
C VAL A 38 30.15 5.77 -4.13
N LYS A 39 30.99 6.61 -3.52
CA LYS A 39 30.62 7.96 -3.09
C LYS A 39 30.90 9.01 -4.15
N ASN A 40 31.90 8.76 -5.00
CA ASN A 40 32.32 9.68 -6.05
C ASN A 40 32.93 8.92 -7.24
N ILE A 41 33.25 9.66 -8.31
CA ILE A 41 33.81 9.06 -9.54
C ILE A 41 35.21 8.45 -9.32
N SER A 42 35.99 8.97 -8.36
CA SER A 42 37.32 8.43 -8.06
C SER A 42 37.23 7.02 -7.46
N ASP A 43 36.19 6.73 -6.68
CA ASP A 43 35.93 5.37 -6.19
C ASP A 43 35.65 4.39 -7.34
N VAL A 44 34.97 4.84 -8.41
CA VAL A 44 34.72 4.04 -9.61
C VAL A 44 36.03 3.71 -10.33
N ILE A 45 36.89 4.72 -10.51
CA ILE A 45 38.21 4.54 -11.14
C ILE A 45 39.05 3.54 -10.31
N ASN A 46 39.09 3.72 -9.00
CA ASN A 46 39.85 2.86 -8.10
C ASN A 46 39.34 1.40 -8.10
N PHE A 47 38.02 1.20 -8.20
CA PHE A 47 37.45 -0.13 -8.38
C PHE A 47 37.86 -0.77 -9.71
N ILE A 48 37.82 -0.03 -10.82
CA ILE A 48 38.18 -0.55 -12.15
C ILE A 48 39.67 -0.87 -12.25
N GLU A 49 40.54 -0.01 -11.71
CA GLU A 49 42.00 -0.15 -11.82
C GLU A 49 42.58 -1.13 -10.80
N ASN A 50 42.11 -1.07 -9.55
CA ASN A 50 42.72 -1.78 -8.42
C ASN A 50 41.81 -2.84 -7.79
N GLY A 51 40.56 -2.98 -8.25
CA GLY A 51 39.59 -3.92 -7.68
C GLY A 51 39.10 -3.56 -6.27
N VAL A 52 39.42 -2.37 -5.77
CA VAL A 52 39.06 -1.92 -4.41
C VAL A 52 37.57 -1.65 -4.33
N LYS A 53 36.89 -2.35 -3.41
CA LYS A 53 35.46 -2.14 -3.12
C LYS A 53 35.32 -1.43 -1.78
N LEU A 54 34.42 -0.46 -1.71
CA LEU A 54 33.97 0.05 -0.42
C LEU A 54 33.16 -1.04 0.27
N GLU A 55 33.61 -1.44 1.46
CA GLU A 55 32.83 -2.34 2.31
C GLU A 55 31.63 -1.61 2.86
N PHE A 56 30.49 -2.29 2.84
CA PHE A 56 29.29 -1.88 3.55
C PHE A 56 28.57 -3.13 4.03
N GLU A 57 27.92 -3.03 5.18
CA GLU A 57 27.09 -4.11 5.68
C GLU A 57 25.83 -4.20 4.81
N LYS A 58 25.53 -5.41 4.31
CA LYS A 58 24.19 -5.69 3.79
C LYS A 58 23.19 -5.43 4.91
N ILE A 59 22.11 -4.73 4.60
CA ILE A 59 21.02 -4.57 5.57
C ILE A 59 20.51 -5.96 5.92
N ASN A 60 20.71 -6.37 7.17
CA ASN A 60 19.81 -7.33 7.78
C ASN A 60 18.48 -6.61 7.93
N LEU A 61 17.39 -7.22 7.46
CA LEU A 61 16.02 -6.73 7.65
C LEU A 61 15.69 -6.78 9.16
N VAL A 62 16.30 -5.90 9.95
CA VAL A 62 16.01 -5.74 11.36
C VAL A 62 14.64 -5.11 11.41
N LYS A 63 13.69 -5.85 11.99
CA LYS A 63 12.32 -5.40 12.21
C LYS A 63 12.39 -4.15 13.09
N THR A 64 12.18 -2.97 12.52
CA THR A 64 11.88 -1.78 13.31
C THR A 64 10.55 -2.03 14.02
N GLU A 65 10.56 -1.95 15.34
CA GLU A 65 9.34 -1.91 16.15
C GLU A 65 8.70 -0.53 15.96
N GLU A 66 7.76 -0.43 15.03
CA GLU A 66 6.78 0.65 15.06
C GLU A 66 5.65 0.24 16.02
N ASP A 67 5.10 1.23 16.73
CA ASP A 67 3.95 1.12 17.63
C ASP A 67 2.69 0.80 16.82
N ILE A 68 2.59 -0.45 16.33
CA ILE A 68 1.38 -0.95 15.69
C ILE A 68 0.36 -1.19 16.80
N LEU A 69 -0.82 -0.57 16.66
CA LEU A 69 -1.93 -0.80 17.57
C LEU A 69 -2.29 -2.29 17.59
N ASP A 70 -2.25 -2.90 18.77
CA ASP A 70 -2.53 -4.33 18.92
C ASP A 70 -4.02 -4.61 18.75
N PHE A 71 -4.33 -5.63 17.94
CA PHE A 71 -5.67 -6.14 17.73
C PHE A 71 -6.21 -6.86 18.97
N SER A 72 -5.33 -7.43 19.80
CA SER A 72 -5.69 -8.12 21.04
C SER A 72 -6.34 -7.19 22.07
N ASP A 73 -6.03 -5.89 22.02
CA ASP A 73 -6.60 -4.85 22.89
C ASP A 73 -8.11 -4.63 22.68
N VAL A 74 -8.67 -5.12 21.57
CA VAL A 74 -10.07 -4.93 21.21
C VAL A 74 -10.97 -5.82 22.09
N LYS A 75 -11.61 -5.19 23.07
CA LYS A 75 -12.62 -5.83 23.93
C LYS A 75 -13.96 -5.95 23.19
N GLY A 76 -14.57 -7.14 23.24
CA GLY A 76 -15.84 -7.41 22.56
C GLY A 76 -15.71 -7.52 21.04
N GLN A 77 -16.76 -7.11 20.30
CA GLN A 77 -16.81 -7.11 18.83
C GLN A 77 -16.49 -8.48 18.18
N TYR A 78 -16.90 -9.59 18.80
CA TYR A 78 -16.53 -10.95 18.38
C TYR A 78 -16.79 -11.23 16.90
N PHE A 79 -17.94 -10.80 16.38
CA PHE A 79 -18.28 -10.97 14.97
C PHE A 79 -17.33 -10.21 14.04
N ALA A 80 -17.08 -8.92 14.33
CA ALA A 80 -16.16 -8.11 13.54
C ALA A 80 -14.72 -8.63 13.63
N LYS A 81 -14.27 -9.03 14.82
CA LYS A 81 -12.94 -9.64 14.99
C LYS A 81 -12.77 -10.89 14.17
N ARG A 82 -13.78 -11.78 14.21
CA ARG A 82 -13.75 -13.01 13.41
C ARG A 82 -13.72 -12.73 11.91
N ALA A 83 -14.53 -11.78 11.45
CA ALA A 83 -14.51 -11.38 10.04
C ALA A 83 -13.15 -10.81 9.62
N MET A 84 -12.54 -9.98 10.47
CA MET A 84 -11.20 -9.42 10.21
C MET A 84 -10.10 -10.47 10.24
N GLU A 85 -10.15 -11.46 11.14
CA GLU A 85 -9.21 -12.60 11.13
C GLU A 85 -9.30 -13.40 9.83
N ILE A 86 -10.53 -13.68 9.35
CA ILE A 86 -10.76 -14.39 8.10
C ILE A 86 -10.24 -13.56 6.91
N SER A 87 -10.55 -12.27 6.89
CA SER A 87 -10.07 -11.33 5.88
C SER A 87 -8.54 -11.24 5.87
N ALA A 88 -7.89 -11.20 7.04
CA ALA A 88 -6.44 -11.15 7.16
C ALA A 88 -5.76 -12.42 6.68
N ALA A 89 -6.35 -13.59 7.00
CA ALA A 89 -5.80 -14.88 6.60
C ALA A 89 -6.02 -15.17 5.10
N GLY A 90 -7.16 -14.77 4.54
CA GLY A 90 -7.53 -15.03 3.15
C GLY A 90 -7.19 -13.92 2.16
N GLY A 91 -6.83 -12.72 2.64
CA GLY A 91 -6.61 -11.55 1.80
C GLY A 91 -7.90 -10.94 1.24
N HIS A 92 -9.02 -11.06 1.96
CA HIS A 92 -10.32 -10.57 1.51
C HIS A 92 -10.56 -9.11 1.87
N ASN A 93 -11.24 -8.37 1.00
CA ASN A 93 -11.69 -7.01 1.31
C ASN A 93 -12.83 -7.05 2.32
N ILE A 94 -12.91 -6.05 3.20
CA ILE A 94 -13.91 -6.00 4.28
C ILE A 94 -14.56 -4.62 4.39
N LEU A 95 -15.87 -4.58 4.66
CA LEU A 95 -16.63 -3.37 4.94
C LEU A 95 -17.28 -3.44 6.33
N LEU A 96 -16.86 -2.55 7.22
CA LEU A 96 -17.42 -2.42 8.56
C LEU A 96 -18.55 -1.39 8.55
N ILE A 97 -19.79 -1.84 8.73
CA ILE A 97 -20.98 -0.99 8.84
C ILE A 97 -21.49 -0.98 10.27
N GLY A 98 -21.75 0.20 10.81
CA GLY A 98 -22.29 0.33 12.17
C GLY A 98 -22.48 1.79 12.57
N SER A 99 -23.15 2.00 13.70
CA SER A 99 -23.42 3.34 14.22
C SER A 99 -22.14 4.15 14.53
N PRO A 100 -22.23 5.49 14.64
CA PRO A 100 -21.17 6.31 15.19
C PRO A 100 -20.69 5.79 16.55
N GLY A 101 -19.39 5.88 16.83
CA GLY A 101 -18.83 5.44 18.12
C GLY A 101 -18.68 3.92 18.31
N SER A 102 -19.10 3.08 17.35
CA SER A 102 -18.96 1.61 17.44
C SER A 102 -17.52 1.08 17.29
N GLY A 103 -16.55 1.96 17.05
CA GLY A 103 -15.13 1.58 16.95
C GLY A 103 -14.67 1.08 15.57
N LYS A 104 -15.43 1.32 14.49
CA LYS A 104 -15.09 0.87 13.12
C LYS A 104 -13.70 1.33 12.67
N SER A 105 -13.40 2.62 12.80
CA SER A 105 -12.11 3.19 12.44
C SER A 105 -10.98 2.67 13.33
N MET A 106 -11.29 2.38 14.60
CA MET A 106 -10.37 1.80 15.57
C MET A 106 -9.98 0.37 15.20
N LEU A 107 -10.97 -0.43 14.76
CA LEU A 107 -10.78 -1.77 14.21
C LEU A 107 -9.96 -1.72 12.92
N ALA A 108 -10.37 -0.91 11.94
CA ALA A 108 -9.73 -0.84 10.63
C ALA A 108 -8.22 -0.58 10.71
N LYS A 109 -7.79 0.34 11.59
CA LYS A 109 -6.36 0.65 11.81
C LYS A 109 -5.57 -0.50 12.44
N ARG A 110 -6.21 -1.39 13.18
CA ARG A 110 -5.56 -2.56 13.81
C ARG A 110 -5.47 -3.77 12.89
N MET A 111 -6.14 -3.74 11.74
CA MET A 111 -6.06 -4.81 10.73
C MET A 111 -4.61 -5.12 10.34
N ILE A 112 -3.77 -4.08 10.23
CA ILE A 112 -2.37 -4.21 9.84
C ILE A 112 -1.57 -5.12 10.79
N GLY A 113 -1.94 -5.15 12.09
CA GLY A 113 -1.25 -5.92 13.12
C GLY A 113 -1.54 -7.42 13.08
N ILE A 114 -2.57 -7.86 12.35
CA ILE A 114 -2.94 -9.28 12.22
C ILE A 114 -2.64 -9.86 10.84
N LEU A 115 -2.06 -9.08 9.93
CA LEU A 115 -1.67 -9.58 8.62
C LEU A 115 -0.41 -10.45 8.72
N PRO A 116 -0.27 -11.45 7.84
CA PRO A 116 0.98 -12.20 7.69
C PRO A 116 2.17 -11.29 7.37
N GLU A 117 3.36 -11.68 7.80
CA GLU A 117 4.60 -10.99 7.42
C GLU A 117 4.78 -10.97 5.90
N MET A 118 5.50 -9.96 5.39
CA MET A 118 5.80 -9.87 3.96
C MET A 118 6.89 -10.88 3.58
N THR A 119 6.69 -11.50 2.43
CA THR A 119 7.72 -12.23 1.70
C THR A 119 8.76 -11.28 1.11
N GLU A 120 9.95 -11.80 0.81
CA GLU A 120 11.01 -11.02 0.14
C GLU A 120 10.53 -10.42 -1.20
N SER A 121 9.74 -11.18 -1.97
CA SER A 121 9.13 -10.70 -3.22
C SER A 121 8.20 -9.52 -3.01
N GLU A 122 7.37 -9.56 -1.97
CA GLU A 122 6.46 -8.44 -1.63
C GLU A 122 7.26 -7.21 -1.18
N ILE A 123 8.32 -7.40 -0.39
CA ILE A 123 9.21 -6.33 0.06
C ILE A 123 9.85 -5.63 -1.14
N ILE A 124 10.39 -6.40 -2.08
CA ILE A 124 10.97 -5.87 -3.32
C ILE A 124 9.91 -5.11 -4.12
N GLU A 125 8.71 -5.68 -4.30
CA GLU A 125 7.64 -5.05 -5.07
C GLU A 125 7.16 -3.73 -4.45
N SER A 126 6.87 -3.69 -3.15
CA SER A 126 6.48 -2.46 -2.46
C SER A 126 7.61 -1.43 -2.47
N THR A 127 8.87 -1.86 -2.27
CA THR A 127 10.03 -0.97 -2.34
C THR A 127 10.19 -0.34 -3.72
N LYS A 128 9.93 -1.07 -4.82
CA LYS A 128 9.92 -0.49 -6.18
C LYS A 128 8.93 0.65 -6.31
N ILE A 129 7.70 0.46 -5.83
CA ILE A 129 6.63 1.46 -5.95
C ILE A 129 7.03 2.73 -5.20
N TYR A 130 7.48 2.59 -3.95
CA TYR A 130 7.93 3.73 -3.13
C TYR A 130 9.18 4.41 -3.68
N SER A 131 10.09 3.64 -4.29
CA SER A 131 11.29 4.14 -4.99
C SER A 131 10.91 5.02 -6.20
N VAL A 132 9.85 4.67 -6.94
CA VAL A 132 9.31 5.50 -8.03
C VAL A 132 8.55 6.72 -7.49
N ALA A 133 7.83 6.56 -6.39
CA ALA A 133 7.13 7.65 -5.71
C ALA A 133 8.09 8.70 -5.12
N GLY A 134 9.33 8.31 -4.85
CA GLY A 134 10.31 9.14 -4.13
C GLY A 134 10.04 9.22 -2.64
N GLU A 135 9.38 8.21 -2.06
CA GLU A 135 9.02 8.15 -0.63
C GLU A 135 10.04 7.35 0.22
N LEU A 136 11.12 6.84 -0.39
CA LEU A 136 12.22 6.20 0.34
C LEU A 136 13.17 7.23 0.95
N SER A 137 13.77 6.88 2.08
CA SER A 137 14.76 7.74 2.77
C SER A 137 15.94 6.91 3.29
N GLU A 138 17.02 7.56 3.75
CA GLU A 138 18.13 6.82 4.38
C GLU A 138 17.71 6.06 5.63
N LYS A 139 16.71 6.56 6.37
CA LYS A 139 16.15 5.92 7.56
C LYS A 139 15.25 4.73 7.20
N ASN A 140 14.46 4.89 6.14
CA ASN A 140 13.56 3.87 5.61
C ASN A 140 13.88 3.61 4.13
N PRO A 141 15.00 2.93 3.83
CA PRO A 141 15.44 2.71 2.45
C PRO A 141 14.68 1.57 1.77
N ILE A 142 13.89 0.82 2.55
CA ILE A 142 13.21 -0.42 2.17
C ILE A 142 11.85 -0.44 2.84
N ILE A 143 10.84 -0.96 2.14
CA ILE A 143 9.50 -1.20 2.70
C ILE A 143 9.43 -2.65 3.17
N SER A 144 9.82 -2.89 4.43
CA SER A 144 9.89 -4.22 5.05
C SER A 144 8.63 -4.60 5.85
N LYS A 145 7.68 -3.67 5.99
CA LYS A 145 6.40 -3.84 6.67
C LYS A 145 5.25 -3.60 5.70
N ARG A 146 4.13 -4.29 5.95
CA ARG A 146 2.89 -4.15 5.19
C ARG A 146 2.53 -2.65 5.09
N PRO A 147 2.43 -2.06 3.89
CA PRO A 147 2.00 -0.67 3.77
C PRO A 147 0.60 -0.45 4.33
N MET A 148 0.38 0.70 4.96
CA MET A 148 -0.96 1.14 5.35
C MET A 148 -1.21 2.52 4.78
N ARG A 149 -2.19 2.64 3.89
CA ARG A 149 -2.66 3.92 3.35
C ARG A 149 -4.06 4.21 3.87
N MET A 150 -4.27 5.44 4.34
CA MET A 150 -5.56 5.88 4.87
C MET A 150 -5.85 7.29 4.35
N PRO A 151 -6.17 7.44 3.05
CA PRO A 151 -6.48 8.74 2.47
C PRO A 151 -7.71 9.36 3.13
N HIS A 152 -7.71 10.68 3.27
CA HIS A 152 -8.90 11.41 3.72
C HIS A 152 -9.97 11.41 2.61
N HIS A 153 -11.26 11.51 2.95
CA HIS A 153 -12.36 11.54 1.97
C HIS A 153 -12.31 12.72 0.98
N SER A 154 -11.51 13.76 1.29
CA SER A 154 -11.23 14.90 0.41
C SER A 154 -10.14 14.62 -0.64
N THR A 155 -9.49 13.45 -0.58
CA THR A 155 -8.47 12.99 -1.53
C THR A 155 -8.99 13.09 -2.96
N THR A 156 -8.17 13.65 -3.83
CA THR A 156 -8.52 13.82 -5.25
C THR A 156 -8.37 12.50 -6.01
N LEU A 157 -9.06 12.38 -7.15
CA LEU A 157 -8.89 11.22 -8.04
C LEU A 157 -7.42 11.03 -8.45
N ALA A 158 -6.70 12.12 -8.72
CA ALA A 158 -5.29 12.08 -9.11
C ALA A 158 -4.37 11.64 -7.96
N ALA A 159 -4.70 11.94 -6.71
CA ALA A 159 -3.95 11.45 -5.55
C ALA A 159 -4.25 9.97 -5.27
N MET A 160 -5.51 9.55 -5.43
CA MET A 160 -5.93 8.17 -5.23
C MET A 160 -5.30 7.23 -6.27
N VAL A 161 -5.45 7.55 -7.55
CA VAL A 161 -4.98 6.71 -8.68
C VAL A 161 -3.50 6.96 -8.99
N GLY A 162 -3.03 8.19 -8.75
CA GLY A 162 -1.72 8.64 -9.20
C GLY A 162 -1.79 9.42 -10.51
N GLY A 163 -0.64 9.86 -10.99
CA GLY A 163 -0.52 10.55 -12.27
C GLY A 163 0.50 11.69 -12.28
N GLY A 164 0.09 12.84 -12.80
CA GLY A 164 0.99 13.97 -13.08
C GLY A 164 1.90 13.75 -14.30
N LYS A 165 2.89 14.64 -14.47
CA LYS A 165 3.83 14.64 -15.62
C LYS A 165 4.73 13.41 -15.67
N LYS A 166 5.13 12.89 -14.51
CA LYS A 166 6.00 11.72 -14.36
C LYS A 166 5.26 10.39 -14.16
N ALA A 167 3.92 10.39 -14.29
CA ALA A 167 3.06 9.22 -14.04
C ALA A 167 3.42 8.50 -12.72
N LEU A 168 3.37 9.23 -11.60
CA LEU A 168 3.69 8.69 -10.28
C LEU A 168 2.55 7.81 -9.75
N PRO A 169 2.85 6.80 -8.92
CA PRO A 169 1.83 6.00 -8.23
C PRO A 169 0.98 6.86 -7.29
N GLY A 170 -0.27 6.45 -7.07
CA GLY A 170 -1.17 7.04 -6.07
C GLY A 170 -1.33 6.18 -4.82
N GLU A 171 -2.26 6.57 -3.94
CA GLU A 171 -2.62 5.87 -2.70
C GLU A 171 -2.89 4.37 -2.92
N ILE A 172 -3.60 4.03 -4.01
CA ILE A 172 -3.96 2.65 -4.34
C ILE A 172 -2.70 1.79 -4.57
N SER A 173 -1.75 2.29 -5.33
CA SER A 173 -0.51 1.57 -5.62
C SER A 173 0.45 1.56 -4.44
N LEU A 174 0.49 2.64 -3.66
CA LEU A 174 1.27 2.70 -2.42
C LEU A 174 0.74 1.74 -1.34
N ALA A 175 -0.54 1.36 -1.39
CA ALA A 175 -1.11 0.35 -0.51
C ALA A 175 -0.74 -1.10 -0.90
N SER A 176 -0.06 -1.33 -2.04
CA SER A 176 0.23 -2.68 -2.54
C SER A 176 1.01 -3.53 -1.54
N ASN A 177 0.62 -4.80 -1.45
CA ASN A 177 1.02 -5.79 -0.46
C ASN A 177 0.68 -5.39 0.98
N GLY A 178 -0.28 -4.48 1.18
CA GLY A 178 -0.69 -3.99 2.48
C GLY A 178 -2.19 -3.74 2.52
N ILE A 179 -2.60 -2.63 3.14
CA ILE A 179 -4.01 -2.25 3.29
C ILE A 179 -4.29 -0.83 2.79
N LEU A 180 -5.45 -0.68 2.17
CA LEU A 180 -6.05 0.62 1.87
C LEU A 180 -7.29 0.81 2.76
N ILE A 181 -7.20 1.73 3.71
CA ILE A 181 -8.29 2.04 4.64
C ILE A 181 -9.08 3.22 4.09
N LEU A 182 -10.37 3.01 3.82
CA LEU A 182 -11.31 4.08 3.48
C LEU A 182 -12.27 4.29 4.66
N ASP A 183 -11.85 5.16 5.58
CA ASP A 183 -12.69 5.53 6.70
C ASP A 183 -13.82 6.45 6.23
N GLU A 184 -15.05 6.15 6.64
CA GLU A 184 -16.25 6.82 6.15
C GLU A 184 -16.33 6.76 4.61
N MET A 185 -16.15 5.57 4.04
CA MET A 185 -16.08 5.30 2.60
C MET A 185 -17.24 5.94 1.82
N SER A 186 -18.45 5.95 2.39
CA SER A 186 -19.64 6.59 1.79
C SER A 186 -19.56 8.13 1.70
N GLU A 187 -18.58 8.78 2.34
CA GLU A 187 -18.32 10.23 2.22
C GLU A 187 -17.35 10.58 1.10
N PHE A 188 -16.68 9.59 0.51
CA PHE A 188 -15.83 9.81 -0.66
C PHE A 188 -16.66 10.22 -1.87
N LYS A 189 -16.03 10.99 -2.77
CA LYS A 189 -16.61 11.28 -4.07
C LYS A 189 -16.80 9.99 -4.86
N HIS A 190 -17.96 9.84 -5.50
CA HIS A 190 -18.28 8.65 -6.31
C HIS A 190 -17.20 8.33 -7.35
N SER A 191 -16.61 9.33 -8.01
CA SER A 191 -15.54 9.12 -8.98
C SER A 191 -14.26 8.53 -8.38
N VAL A 192 -13.97 8.79 -7.10
CA VAL A 192 -12.81 8.23 -6.39
C VAL A 192 -13.07 6.78 -6.02
N LEU A 193 -14.29 6.46 -5.60
CA LEU A 193 -14.71 5.07 -5.33
C LEU A 193 -14.69 4.22 -6.60
N GLU A 194 -15.27 4.73 -7.70
CA GLU A 194 -15.27 4.01 -8.98
C GLU A 194 -13.87 3.70 -9.52
N ALA A 195 -12.87 4.52 -9.16
CA ALA A 195 -11.49 4.29 -9.55
C ALA A 195 -10.87 3.05 -8.88
N LEU A 196 -11.48 2.51 -7.82
CA LEU A 196 -11.04 1.29 -7.15
C LEU A 196 -11.43 0.02 -7.91
N ARG A 197 -12.41 0.09 -8.81
CA ARG A 197 -12.96 -1.10 -9.49
C ARG A 197 -11.88 -1.91 -10.21
N GLN A 198 -11.14 -1.25 -11.09
CA GLN A 198 -10.06 -1.92 -11.83
C GLN A 198 -8.96 -2.45 -10.88
N PRO A 199 -8.43 -1.68 -9.93
CA PRO A 199 -7.48 -2.18 -8.94
C PRO A 199 -7.93 -3.41 -8.15
N LEU A 200 -9.21 -3.47 -7.76
CA LEU A 200 -9.79 -4.60 -7.01
C LEU A 200 -10.04 -5.83 -7.90
N GLU A 201 -10.19 -5.65 -9.21
CA GLU A 201 -10.40 -6.73 -10.18
C GLU A 201 -9.09 -7.29 -10.72
N ASP A 202 -8.20 -6.40 -11.15
CA ASP A 202 -7.03 -6.73 -11.95
C ASP A 202 -5.72 -6.73 -11.14
N GLY A 203 -5.72 -6.11 -9.95
CA GLY A 203 -4.52 -5.99 -9.11
C GLY A 203 -3.47 -5.02 -9.65
N TYR A 204 -3.84 -4.12 -10.57
CA TYR A 204 -2.97 -3.04 -11.03
C TYR A 204 -3.74 -1.74 -11.35
N VAL A 205 -2.99 -0.63 -11.29
CA VAL A 205 -3.39 0.69 -11.77
C VAL A 205 -2.60 0.98 -13.05
N SER A 206 -3.31 1.28 -14.14
CA SER A 206 -2.69 1.68 -15.40
C SER A 206 -2.77 3.20 -15.61
N ILE A 207 -1.63 3.85 -15.78
CA ILE A 207 -1.52 5.28 -16.08
C ILE A 207 -1.00 5.47 -17.50
N THR A 208 -1.86 5.94 -18.39
CA THR A 208 -1.51 6.24 -19.79
C THR A 208 -1.14 7.72 -19.98
N ARG A 209 -0.04 7.97 -20.69
CA ARG A 209 0.40 9.29 -21.15
C ARG A 209 0.66 9.26 -22.64
N ALA A 210 0.78 10.44 -23.24
CA ALA A 210 0.90 10.60 -24.69
C ALA A 210 2.00 9.74 -25.34
N MET A 211 3.07 9.43 -24.61
CA MET A 211 4.25 8.73 -25.13
C MET A 211 4.51 7.37 -24.49
N TYR A 212 3.82 7.00 -23.41
CA TYR A 212 4.06 5.76 -22.69
C TYR A 212 2.89 5.40 -21.76
N ARG A 213 2.83 4.11 -21.39
CA ARG A 213 1.90 3.55 -20.39
C ARG A 213 2.72 2.93 -19.27
N VAL A 214 2.32 3.16 -18.03
CA VAL A 214 2.94 2.55 -16.84
C VAL A 214 1.87 1.82 -16.07
N GLU A 215 2.22 0.64 -15.56
CA GLU A 215 1.37 -0.16 -14.69
C GLU A 215 2.03 -0.28 -13.32
N PHE A 216 1.25 0.01 -12.29
CA PHE A 216 1.66 -0.16 -10.91
C PHE A 216 0.80 -1.23 -10.27
N ARG A 217 1.44 -2.19 -9.60
CA ARG A 217 0.75 -3.20 -8.80
C ARG A 217 -0.08 -2.56 -7.70
N SER A 218 -1.22 -3.17 -7.41
CA SER A 218 -2.17 -2.72 -6.41
C SER A 218 -2.87 -3.91 -5.74
N ASN A 219 -2.07 -4.88 -5.28
CA ASN A 219 -2.57 -6.03 -4.54
C ASN A 219 -2.71 -5.64 -3.06
N PHE A 220 -3.82 -5.04 -2.65
CA PHE A 220 -4.04 -4.59 -1.28
C PHE A 220 -5.35 -5.14 -0.74
N ILE A 221 -5.47 -5.23 0.59
CA ILE A 221 -6.75 -5.49 1.25
C ILE A 221 -7.45 -4.15 1.45
N LEU A 222 -8.64 -3.99 0.87
CA LEU A 222 -9.51 -2.85 1.12
C LEU A 222 -10.21 -3.04 2.47
N VAL A 223 -10.06 -2.04 3.34
CA VAL A 223 -10.77 -1.97 4.63
C VAL A 223 -11.65 -0.73 4.62
N GLY A 224 -12.92 -0.91 4.26
CA GLY A 224 -13.91 0.15 4.27
C GLY A 224 -14.59 0.28 5.63
N THR A 225 -14.90 1.50 6.05
CA THR A 225 -15.89 1.74 7.11
C THR A 225 -17.02 2.59 6.56
N SER A 226 -18.25 2.39 7.05
CA SER A 226 -19.36 3.28 6.72
C SER A 226 -20.41 3.30 7.81
N ASN A 227 -21.17 4.38 7.85
CA ASN A 227 -22.40 4.43 8.63
C ASN A 227 -23.52 3.72 7.85
N PRO A 228 -24.56 3.21 8.50
CA PRO A 228 -25.64 2.51 7.80
C PRO A 228 -26.59 3.45 7.06
N CYS A 229 -26.59 4.75 7.39
CA CYS A 229 -27.37 5.81 6.74
C CYS A 229 -26.70 7.17 7.01
N PRO A 230 -27.17 8.28 6.39
CA PRO A 230 -26.59 9.61 6.60
C PRO A 230 -26.55 10.06 8.07
N CYS A 231 -27.60 9.74 8.85
CA CYS A 231 -27.61 10.08 10.29
C CYS A 231 -26.92 9.04 11.17
N GLY A 232 -26.50 7.90 10.62
CA GLY A 232 -25.79 6.83 11.34
C GLY A 232 -26.64 5.93 12.25
N HIS A 233 -27.90 6.28 12.50
CA HIS A 233 -28.74 5.66 13.52
C HIS A 233 -29.74 4.62 12.97
N LEU A 234 -29.50 4.06 11.78
CA LEU A 234 -30.44 3.13 11.13
C LEU A 234 -30.80 1.93 12.00
N TYR A 235 -29.81 1.35 12.70
CA TYR A 235 -29.98 0.15 13.51
C TYR A 235 -30.41 0.43 14.96
N GLU A 236 -30.44 1.69 15.38
CA GLU A 236 -30.77 2.11 16.75
C GLU A 236 -32.24 2.51 16.94
N GLY A 237 -33.03 2.52 15.86
CA GLY A 237 -34.47 2.82 15.90
C GLY A 237 -34.83 4.30 16.05
N ASN A 238 -33.85 5.19 16.21
CA ASN A 238 -33.98 6.65 16.25
C ASN A 238 -33.50 7.33 14.95
N CYS A 239 -33.41 6.57 13.86
CA CYS A 239 -33.10 7.07 12.53
C CYS A 239 -34.12 8.14 12.08
N LYS A 240 -33.62 9.27 11.57
CA LYS A 240 -34.46 10.37 11.05
C LYS A 240 -34.44 10.46 9.52
N CYS A 241 -33.71 9.58 8.85
CA CYS A 241 -33.61 9.56 7.41
C CYS A 241 -34.88 8.95 6.78
N SER A 242 -35.34 9.56 5.70
CA SER A 242 -36.33 8.98 4.81
C SER A 242 -35.77 7.74 4.09
N ALA A 243 -36.67 6.88 3.59
CA ALA A 243 -36.28 5.72 2.79
C ALA A 243 -35.43 6.11 1.58
N THR A 244 -35.77 7.21 0.91
CA THR A 244 -35.04 7.75 -0.25
C THR A 244 -33.63 8.21 0.11
N GLU A 245 -33.43 8.81 1.28
CA GLU A 245 -32.10 9.22 1.75
C GLU A 245 -31.22 8.01 2.05
N ILE A 246 -31.79 6.96 2.66
CA ILE A 246 -31.09 5.71 2.95
C ILE A 246 -30.69 5.01 1.63
N GLU A 247 -31.62 4.91 0.68
CA GLU A 247 -31.36 4.31 -0.63
C GLU A 247 -30.29 5.08 -1.40
N ARG A 248 -30.37 6.42 -1.42
CA ARG A 248 -29.35 7.25 -2.07
C ARG A 248 -27.98 7.12 -1.41
N TYR A 249 -27.93 7.01 -0.09
CA TYR A 249 -26.68 6.85 0.66
C TYR A 249 -26.02 5.51 0.38
N THR A 250 -26.79 4.42 0.46
CA THR A 250 -26.32 3.05 0.19
C THR A 250 -25.86 2.89 -1.26
N LYS A 251 -26.55 3.52 -2.23
CA LYS A 251 -26.15 3.53 -3.65
C LYS A 251 -24.84 4.28 -3.95
N LYS A 252 -24.28 5.04 -3.01
CA LYS A 252 -22.95 5.64 -3.21
C LYS A 252 -21.84 4.59 -3.34
N LEU A 253 -22.03 3.45 -2.67
CA LEU A 253 -21.21 2.26 -2.86
C LEU A 253 -21.82 1.49 -4.03
N SER A 254 -21.12 1.48 -5.17
CA SER A 254 -21.63 0.82 -6.36
C SER A 254 -21.63 -0.70 -6.17
N GLY A 255 -22.60 -1.38 -6.78
CA GLY A 255 -22.70 -2.84 -6.77
C GLY A 255 -21.36 -3.51 -7.13
N PRO A 256 -20.67 -3.11 -8.21
CA PRO A 256 -19.37 -3.69 -8.57
C PRO A 256 -18.28 -3.58 -7.50
N ILE A 257 -18.31 -2.57 -6.63
CA ILE A 257 -17.36 -2.46 -5.52
C ILE A 257 -17.80 -3.39 -4.37
N LEU A 258 -19.10 -3.44 -4.08
CA LEU A 258 -19.66 -4.34 -3.07
C LEU A 258 -19.48 -5.81 -3.44
N ASP A 259 -19.54 -6.17 -4.72
CA ASP A 259 -19.28 -7.51 -5.25
C ASP A 259 -17.81 -7.95 -5.10
N ARG A 260 -16.93 -7.03 -4.66
CA ARG A 260 -15.51 -7.29 -4.37
C ARG A 260 -15.20 -7.24 -2.87
N ILE A 261 -16.22 -7.13 -2.02
CA ILE A 261 -16.11 -7.19 -0.56
C ILE A 261 -16.76 -8.50 -0.12
N ASP A 262 -15.98 -9.35 0.55
CA ASP A 262 -16.38 -10.72 0.91
C ASP A 262 -16.82 -10.84 2.38
#